data_AF-A0ABD5AZW5-F1
#
_entry.id   AF-A0ABD5AZW5-F1
#
_cell.length_a   1.000
_cell.length_b   1.000
_cell.length_c   1.000
_cell.angle_alpha   90.00
_cell.angle_beta   90.00
_cell.angle_gamma   90.00
#
_symmetry.space_group_name_H-M   'P 1'
#
loop_
_entity.id
_entity.type
_entity.pdbx_description
1 polymer ?
#
loop_
_entity_poly.entity_id
_entity_poly.type
_entity_poly.pdbx_seq_one_letter_code
_entity_poly.pdbx_strand_id
1 'polypeptide(L)'
;EEALDFTLWKKAKPGEISWESPFGTGRPCWHIECSVMAYEKLGATIDIHAGGSDLQFPHHENEIAQSEAHNHAPFANYWMHNGFINIDNEKMSKSLGNGVDPMDVIDQYGADSLRYFLATGSSPGHDLRYSTEKVESVW
;
A
#
# COMPACT_ATOMS: atom_id res chain seq x y z
N GLU A 1 9.91 25.80 3.75
CA GLU A 1 9.74 24.40 3.37
C GLU A 1 10.90 23.66 3.96
N GLU A 2 10.60 22.74 4.86
CA GLU A 2 11.56 21.87 5.52
C GLU A 2 11.69 20.55 4.74
N ALA A 3 12.80 19.84 4.91
CA ALA A 3 13.08 18.62 4.15
C ALA A 3 12.09 17.46 4.39
N LEU A 4 11.32 17.53 5.48
CA LEU A 4 10.33 16.52 5.87
C LEU A 4 8.90 16.91 5.48
N ASP A 5 8.68 18.11 4.93
CA ASP A 5 7.36 18.55 4.50
C ASP A 5 6.85 17.66 3.36
N PHE A 6 5.58 17.26 3.44
CA PHE A 6 4.90 16.52 2.39
C PHE A 6 3.66 17.26 1.90
N THR A 7 3.37 17.14 0.60
CA THR A 7 2.25 17.83 -0.03
C THR A 7 0.91 17.18 0.36
N LEU A 8 -0.09 17.99 0.71
CA LEU A 8 -1.49 17.54 0.89
C LEU A 8 -2.32 17.70 -0.38
N TRP A 9 -2.14 18.83 -1.06
CA TRP A 9 -2.82 19.17 -2.31
C TRP A 9 -1.81 19.60 -3.37
N LYS A 10 -1.79 18.92 -4.51
CA LYS A 10 -0.84 19.20 -5.59
C LYS A 10 -1.54 19.92 -6.72
N LYS A 11 -1.00 21.07 -7.12
CA LYS A 11 -1.45 21.79 -8.31
C LYS A 11 -1.38 20.89 -9.54
N ALA A 12 -2.46 20.86 -10.32
CA ALA A 12 -2.54 20.02 -11.51
C ALA A 12 -1.67 20.57 -12.64
N LYS A 13 -1.01 19.67 -13.37
CA LYS A 13 -0.35 20.00 -14.64
C LYS A 13 -1.38 20.02 -15.78
N PRO A 14 -1.11 20.73 -16.90
CA PRO A 14 -1.99 20.70 -18.06
C PRO A 14 -2.28 19.27 -18.52
N GLY A 15 -3.56 18.93 -18.65
CA GLY A 15 -4.01 17.59 -19.07
C GLY A 15 -4.12 16.54 -17.96
N GLU A 16 -3.75 16.85 -16.72
CA GLU A 16 -4.00 15.95 -15.58
C GLU A 16 -5.46 16.06 -15.10
N ILE A 17 -5.98 14.95 -14.56
CA ILE A 17 -7.26 14.95 -13.84
C ILE A 17 -7.12 15.87 -12.61
N SER A 18 -8.13 16.72 -12.40
CA SER A 18 -8.11 17.72 -11.34
C SER A 18 -9.49 18.13 -10.87
N TRP A 19 -9.53 18.76 -9.70
CA TRP A 19 -10.71 19.30 -9.06
C TRP A 19 -10.46 20.74 -8.60
N GLU A 20 -11.53 21.53 -8.55
CA GLU A 20 -11.49 22.85 -7.94
C GLU A 20 -11.38 22.75 -6.42
N SER A 21 -10.61 23.65 -5.81
CA SER A 21 -10.46 23.74 -4.35
C SER A 21 -10.16 25.17 -3.92
N PRO A 22 -10.28 25.51 -2.62
CA PRO A 22 -9.87 26.82 -2.10
C PRO A 22 -8.39 27.16 -2.34
N PHE A 23 -7.54 26.17 -2.63
CA PHE A 23 -6.11 26.33 -2.92
C PHE A 23 -5.81 26.33 -4.43
N GLY A 24 -6.84 26.38 -5.26
CA GLY A 24 -6.79 26.30 -6.71
C GLY A 24 -6.94 24.88 -7.26
N THR A 25 -7.06 24.80 -8.59
CA THR A 25 -7.24 23.55 -9.33
C THR A 25 -6.06 22.60 -9.12
N GLY A 26 -6.36 21.39 -8.65
CA GLY A 26 -5.34 20.41 -8.28
C GLY A 26 -5.90 19.04 -8.00
N ARG A 27 -5.16 18.24 -7.25
CA ARG A 27 -5.53 16.89 -6.85
C ARG A 27 -4.98 16.56 -5.47
N PRO A 28 -5.65 15.67 -4.72
CA PRO A 28 -5.11 15.19 -3.46
C PRO A 28 -3.78 14.47 -3.68
N CYS A 29 -2.95 14.49 -2.65
CA CYS A 29 -1.75 13.67 -2.59
C CYS A 29 -2.05 12.32 -1.95
N TRP A 30 -1.25 11.32 -2.32
CA TRP A 30 -1.46 9.91 -1.95
C TRP A 30 -1.79 9.68 -0.47
N HIS A 31 -1.10 10.36 0.45
CA HIS A 31 -1.30 10.20 1.89
C HIS A 31 -2.67 10.74 2.39
N ILE A 32 -3.12 11.91 1.90
CA ILE A 32 -4.34 12.55 2.43
C ILE A 32 -5.61 11.80 2.05
N GLU A 33 -5.55 11.05 0.95
CA GLU A 33 -6.67 10.24 0.48
C GLU A 33 -7.05 9.18 1.54
N CYS A 34 -6.07 8.42 2.04
CA CYS A 34 -6.28 7.38 3.04
C CYS A 34 -6.80 7.95 4.37
N SER A 35 -6.18 9.02 4.89
CA SER A 35 -6.59 9.69 6.12
C SER A 35 -8.06 10.14 6.08
N VAL A 36 -8.46 10.82 5.00
CA VAL A 36 -9.82 11.34 4.85
C VAL A 36 -10.83 10.20 4.68
N MET A 37 -10.53 9.20 3.85
CA MET A 37 -11.44 8.07 3.65
C MET A 37 -11.61 7.23 4.91
N ALA A 38 -10.54 7.00 5.67
CA ALA A 38 -10.60 6.27 6.93
C ALA A 38 -11.48 7.02 7.95
N TYR A 39 -11.28 8.34 8.09
CA TYR A 39 -12.10 9.16 8.97
C TYR A 39 -13.59 9.11 8.59
N GLU A 40 -13.90 9.37 7.33
CA GLU A 40 -15.28 9.42 6.82
C GLU A 40 -16.04 8.10 6.96
N LYS A 41 -15.33 6.96 6.93
CA LYS A 41 -15.95 5.63 6.95
C LYS A 41 -15.91 4.95 8.31
N LEU A 42 -14.85 5.17 9.08
CA LEU A 42 -14.54 4.41 10.29
C LEU A 42 -14.42 5.28 11.54
N GLY A 43 -14.28 6.60 11.37
CA GLY A 43 -14.19 7.58 12.44
C GLY A 43 -12.77 8.01 12.79
N ALA A 44 -12.65 8.77 13.87
CA ALA A 44 -11.41 9.43 14.29
C ALA A 44 -10.27 8.47 14.67
N THR A 45 -10.63 7.30 15.22
CA THR A 45 -9.72 6.23 15.62
C THR A 45 -10.26 4.91 15.09
N ILE A 46 -9.40 4.14 14.44
CA ILE A 46 -9.73 2.82 13.90
C ILE A 46 -9.03 1.71 14.68
N ASP A 47 -9.58 0.50 14.62
CA ASP A 47 -8.98 -0.63 15.32
C ASP A 47 -7.68 -1.11 14.66
N ILE A 48 -7.73 -1.40 13.36
CA ILE A 48 -6.61 -1.96 12.60
C ILE A 48 -6.39 -1.16 11.33
N HIS A 49 -5.17 -0.67 11.14
CA HIS A 49 -4.68 -0.13 9.88
C HIS A 49 -3.59 -1.06 9.30
N ALA A 50 -3.68 -1.41 8.03
CA ALA A 50 -2.80 -2.42 7.43
C ALA A 50 -2.26 -2.01 6.06
N GLY A 51 -1.10 -2.57 5.68
CA GLY A 51 -0.49 -2.32 4.37
C GLY A 51 0.76 -3.16 4.11
N GLY A 52 1.40 -2.95 2.96
CA GLY A 52 2.73 -3.50 2.70
C GLY A 52 3.79 -2.85 3.59
N SER A 53 4.88 -3.56 3.89
CA SER A 53 6.00 -3.01 4.70
C SER A 53 6.61 -1.73 4.12
N ASP A 54 6.53 -1.52 2.80
CA ASP A 54 6.94 -0.28 2.14
C ASP A 54 6.03 0.91 2.42
N LEU A 55 4.79 0.69 2.85
CA LEU A 55 3.87 1.77 3.22
C LEU A 55 4.14 2.31 4.62
N GLN A 56 4.91 1.60 5.45
CA GLN A 56 5.19 2.02 6.82
C GLN A 56 5.84 3.43 6.84
N PHE A 57 6.78 3.68 5.94
CA PHE A 57 7.34 5.02 5.72
C PHE A 57 7.53 5.31 4.22
N PRO A 58 7.13 6.49 3.71
CA PRO A 58 6.55 7.60 4.46
C PRO A 58 5.02 7.54 4.56
N HIS A 59 4.36 6.54 3.98
CA HIS A 59 2.92 6.61 3.74
C HIS A 59 2.09 6.63 5.02
N HIS A 60 2.19 5.60 5.85
CA HIS A 60 1.45 5.49 7.11
C HIS A 60 1.91 6.53 8.14
N GLU A 61 3.21 6.86 8.18
CA GLU A 61 3.72 7.92 9.05
C GLU A 61 3.05 9.27 8.74
N ASN A 62 2.87 9.59 7.46
CA ASN A 62 2.18 10.82 7.05
C ASN A 62 0.67 10.74 7.30
N GLU A 63 0.05 9.57 7.22
CA GLU A 63 -1.36 9.37 7.59
C GLU A 63 -1.60 9.59 9.09
N ILE A 64 -0.71 9.09 9.94
CA ILE A 64 -0.70 9.35 11.38
C ILE A 64 -0.59 10.86 11.61
N ALA A 65 0.41 11.51 11.02
CA ALA A 65 0.64 12.94 11.19
C ALA A 65 -0.58 13.79 10.78
N GLN A 66 -1.22 13.46 9.65
CA GLN A 66 -2.43 14.16 9.18
C GLN A 66 -3.64 13.90 10.09
N SER A 67 -3.90 12.63 10.40
CA SER A 67 -5.09 12.20 11.12
C SER A 67 -5.05 12.64 12.58
N GLU A 68 -3.93 12.47 13.27
CA GLU A 68 -3.83 12.84 14.69
C GLU A 68 -3.80 14.36 14.87
N ALA A 69 -3.21 15.10 13.92
CA ALA A 69 -3.26 16.57 13.93
C ALA A 69 -4.68 17.10 13.70
N HIS A 70 -5.48 16.45 12.84
CA HIS A 70 -6.86 16.86 12.56
C HIS A 70 -7.85 16.41 13.64
N ASN A 71 -7.75 15.14 14.07
CA ASN A 71 -8.74 14.48 14.90
C ASN A 71 -8.54 14.73 16.40
N HIS A 72 -7.32 15.12 16.80
CA HIS A 72 -6.90 15.20 18.20
C HIS A 72 -7.10 13.87 18.97
N ALA A 73 -6.93 12.76 18.27
CA ALA A 73 -7.05 11.39 18.79
C ALA A 73 -6.08 10.47 18.04
N PRO A 74 -5.67 9.32 18.62
CA PRO A 74 -4.84 8.33 17.93
C PRO A 74 -5.51 7.85 16.64
N PHE A 75 -4.75 7.70 15.56
CA PHE A 75 -5.34 7.28 14.28
C PHE A 75 -5.77 5.81 14.30
N ALA A 76 -4.89 4.91 14.73
CA ALA A 76 -5.16 3.47 14.76
C ALA A 76 -4.60 2.81 16.03
N ASN A 77 -5.32 1.83 16.57
CA ASN A 77 -4.87 1.07 17.75
C ASN A 77 -3.80 0.04 17.40
N TYR A 78 -3.90 -0.58 16.22
CA TYR A 78 -2.98 -1.61 15.76
C TYR A 78 -2.59 -1.39 14.30
N TRP A 79 -1.29 -1.57 14.03
CA TRP A 79 -0.72 -1.51 12.69
C TRP A 79 -0.25 -2.89 12.25
N MET A 80 -0.63 -3.30 11.04
CA MET A 80 -0.27 -4.60 10.48
C MET A 80 0.41 -4.45 9.12
N HIS A 81 1.63 -4.98 9.00
CA HIS A 81 2.39 -4.90 7.75
C HIS A 81 2.76 -6.28 7.22
N ASN A 82 2.47 -6.56 5.95
CA ASN A 82 2.96 -7.76 5.27
C ASN A 82 4.38 -7.56 4.72
N GLY A 83 5.15 -8.66 4.64
CA GLY A 83 6.49 -8.67 4.04
C GLY A 83 6.44 -8.52 2.52
N PHE A 84 7.62 -8.37 1.90
CA PHE A 84 7.78 -8.29 0.46
C PHE A 84 7.61 -9.64 -0.22
N ILE A 85 7.27 -9.60 -1.51
CA ILE A 85 7.42 -10.76 -2.40
C ILE A 85 8.72 -10.56 -3.20
N ASN A 86 9.65 -11.49 -3.03
CA ASN A 86 10.98 -11.46 -3.66
C ASN A 86 11.09 -12.56 -4.72
N ILE A 87 11.78 -12.27 -5.83
CA ILE A 87 12.15 -13.24 -6.88
C ILE A 87 13.67 -13.30 -6.92
N ASP A 88 14.26 -14.50 -6.89
CA ASP A 88 15.73 -14.68 -6.97
C ASP A 88 16.54 -13.86 -5.94
N ASN A 89 15.96 -13.65 -4.76
CA ASN A 89 16.48 -12.77 -3.69
C ASN A 89 16.50 -11.26 -4.03
N GLU A 90 15.88 -10.84 -5.13
CA GLU A 90 15.63 -9.44 -5.45
C GLU A 90 14.17 -9.07 -5.19
N LYS A 91 13.95 -7.83 -4.73
CA LYS A 91 12.60 -7.30 -4.55
C LYS A 91 11.88 -7.22 -5.90
N MET A 92 10.64 -7.70 -5.96
CA MET A 92 9.81 -7.52 -7.14
C MET A 92 9.50 -6.02 -7.35
N SER A 93 9.83 -5.49 -8.52
CA SER A 93 9.51 -4.11 -8.86
C SER A 93 9.32 -3.90 -10.37
N LYS A 94 8.41 -3.01 -10.74
CA LYS A 94 8.19 -2.64 -12.14
C LYS A 94 9.45 -2.08 -12.80
N SER A 95 10.28 -1.36 -12.04
CA SER A 95 11.54 -0.77 -12.54
C SER A 95 12.60 -1.80 -12.91
N LEU A 96 12.65 -2.95 -12.21
CA LEU A 96 13.57 -4.03 -12.52
C LEU A 96 13.05 -4.95 -13.64
N GLY A 97 11.78 -4.81 -14.03
CA GLY A 97 11.16 -5.68 -15.03
C GLY A 97 10.97 -7.13 -14.58
N ASN A 98 11.22 -7.43 -13.29
CA ASN A 98 11.04 -8.74 -12.68
C ASN A 98 9.63 -8.91 -12.07
N GLY A 99 8.67 -8.06 -12.46
CA GLY A 99 7.29 -8.20 -11.99
C GLY A 99 6.66 -9.47 -12.53
N VAL A 100 6.09 -10.30 -11.65
CA VAL A 100 5.24 -11.41 -12.07
C VAL A 100 3.80 -10.92 -12.04
N ASP A 101 3.12 -11.00 -13.17
CA ASP A 101 1.70 -10.71 -13.23
C ASP A 101 0.92 -11.85 -12.55
N PRO A 102 0.14 -11.56 -11.48
CA PRO A 102 -0.67 -12.60 -10.86
C PRO A 102 -1.67 -13.23 -11.83
N MET A 103 -2.13 -12.51 -12.87
CA MET A 103 -3.07 -13.05 -13.86
C MET A 103 -2.43 -14.13 -14.73
N ASP A 104 -1.19 -13.93 -15.17
CA ASP A 104 -0.45 -14.94 -15.94
C ASP A 104 -0.27 -16.23 -15.13
N VAL A 105 0.01 -16.10 -13.84
CA VAL A 105 0.16 -17.24 -12.92
C VAL A 105 -1.18 -17.96 -12.70
N ILE A 106 -2.27 -17.20 -12.58
CA ILE A 106 -3.62 -17.76 -12.42
C ILE A 106 -4.03 -18.52 -13.69
N ASP A 107 -3.75 -17.99 -14.87
CA ASP A 107 -4.07 -18.63 -16.15
C ASP A 107 -3.29 -19.95 -16.33
N GLN A 108 -2.05 -20.01 -15.80
CA GLN A 108 -1.21 -21.19 -15.91
C GLN A 108 -1.47 -22.25 -14.83
N TYR A 109 -1.68 -21.87 -13.58
CA TYR A 109 -1.70 -22.79 -12.43
C TYR A 109 -3.02 -22.80 -11.64
N GLY A 110 -3.93 -21.86 -11.91
CA GLY A 110 -5.18 -21.69 -11.20
C GLY A 110 -5.07 -20.79 -9.97
N ALA A 111 -6.18 -20.10 -9.66
CA ALA A 111 -6.25 -19.16 -8.54
C ALA A 111 -6.08 -19.82 -7.17
N ASP A 112 -6.51 -21.08 -7.01
CA ASP A 112 -6.43 -21.79 -5.74
C ASP A 112 -4.98 -22.13 -5.38
N SER A 113 -4.18 -22.54 -6.36
CA SER A 113 -2.75 -22.82 -6.18
C SER A 113 -1.97 -21.57 -5.81
N LEU A 114 -2.19 -20.46 -6.53
CA LEU A 114 -1.58 -19.18 -6.17
C LEU A 114 -2.01 -18.73 -4.76
N ARG A 115 -3.30 -18.82 -4.44
CA ARG A 115 -3.81 -18.42 -3.12
C ARG A 115 -3.20 -19.23 -2.00
N TYR A 116 -3.16 -20.56 -2.14
CA TYR A 116 -2.58 -21.43 -1.13
C TYR A 116 -1.08 -21.18 -0.98
N PHE A 117 -0.35 -21.05 -2.09
CA PHE A 117 1.08 -20.66 -2.06
C PHE A 117 1.30 -19.35 -1.29
N LEU A 118 0.51 -18.30 -1.57
CA LEU A 118 0.62 -17.02 -0.87
C LEU A 118 0.26 -17.13 0.63
N ALA A 119 -0.70 -17.98 0.98
CA ALA A 119 -1.16 -18.17 2.34
C ALA A 119 -0.20 -19.01 3.20
N THR A 120 0.52 -19.96 2.61
CA THR A 120 1.38 -20.91 3.35
C THR A 120 2.87 -20.74 3.07
N GLY A 121 3.26 -19.95 2.07
CA GLY A 121 4.64 -19.85 1.60
C GLY A 121 5.57 -19.08 2.55
N SER A 122 5.01 -18.33 3.49
CA SER A 122 5.75 -17.64 4.56
C SER A 122 4.85 -17.35 5.76
N SER A 123 5.45 -17.20 6.93
CA SER A 123 4.74 -16.74 8.12
C SER A 123 4.33 -15.27 7.95
N PRO A 124 3.17 -14.83 8.47
CA PRO A 124 2.76 -13.43 8.42
C PRO A 124 3.87 -12.47 8.89
N GLY A 125 4.02 -11.35 8.18
CA GLY A 125 5.04 -10.34 8.44
C GLY A 125 6.44 -10.64 7.91
N HIS A 126 6.69 -11.84 7.37
CA HIS A 126 7.95 -12.19 6.73
C HIS A 126 7.87 -12.08 5.22
N ASP A 127 9.02 -11.84 4.59
CA ASP A 127 9.14 -11.86 3.14
C ASP A 127 8.81 -13.26 2.58
N LEU A 128 8.11 -13.27 1.46
CA LEU A 128 7.78 -14.45 0.68
C LEU A 128 8.75 -14.55 -0.50
N ARG A 129 9.38 -15.71 -0.69
CA ARG A 129 10.16 -16.00 -1.89
C ARG A 129 9.26 -16.64 -2.93
N TYR A 130 8.95 -15.91 -4.00
CA TYR A 130 8.17 -16.40 -5.12
C TYR A 130 8.91 -17.54 -5.83
N SER A 131 8.18 -18.58 -6.23
CA SER A 131 8.69 -19.73 -6.97
C SER A 131 7.53 -20.40 -7.69
N THR A 132 7.63 -20.49 -9.01
CA THR A 132 6.65 -21.20 -9.85
C THR A 132 6.56 -22.68 -9.50
N GLU A 133 7.71 -23.33 -9.22
CA GLU A 133 7.78 -24.71 -8.76
C GLU A 133 6.93 -24.93 -7.48
N LYS A 134 7.00 -23.98 -6.54
CA LYS A 134 6.20 -24.04 -5.31
C LYS A 134 4.73 -23.75 -5.52
N VAL A 135 4.36 -22.97 -6.54
CA VAL A 135 2.96 -22.72 -6.92
C VAL A 135 2.37 -23.98 -7.57
N GLU A 136 3.14 -24.64 -8.42
CA GLU A 136 2.75 -25.89 -9.07
C GLU A 136 2.62 -27.05 -8.08
N SER A 137 3.54 -27.17 -7.12
CA SER A 137 3.60 -28.28 -6.15
C SER A 137 2.47 -28.31 -5.12
N VAL A 138 1.53 -27.36 -5.19
CA VAL A 138 0.38 -27.28 -4.28
C VAL A 138 -0.74 -28.25 -4.68
N TRP A 139 -0.68 -28.81 -5.89
CA TRP A 139 -1.53 -29.90 -6.35
C TRP A 139 -1.00 -31.28 -5.94
#